data_AF-A0A3D0DED1-F1
#
_entry.id   AF-A0A3D0DED1-F1
#
_cell.length_a   1.000
_cell.length_b   1.000
_cell.length_c   1.000
_cell.angle_alpha   90.00
_cell.angle_beta   90.00
_cell.angle_gamma   90.00
#
_symmetry.space_group_name_H-M   'P 1'
#
loop_
_entity.id
_entity.type
_entity.pdbx_description
1 polymer ?
#
loop_
_entity_poly.entity_id
_entity_poly.type
_entity_poly.pdbx_seq_one_letter_code
_entity_poly.pdbx_strand_id
1 'polypeptide(L)'
;MATYDLGLLLGKIRDEKPLVHNITNYVVMNFTANSLLAMGASPVMAHAINEVEEMVTLVRALVINIGTLSNPWITAMLLAGKKANELGI
;
A
#
# COMPACT_ATOMS: atom_id res chain seq x y z
N MET A 1 16.57 11.52 -18.86
CA MET A 1 15.87 11.49 -17.56
C MET A 1 14.49 12.06 -17.81
N ALA A 2 13.42 11.31 -17.58
CA ALA A 2 12.07 11.85 -17.79
C ALA A 2 11.81 12.94 -16.75
N THR A 3 11.43 14.13 -17.20
CA THR A 3 11.04 15.23 -16.31
C THR A 3 9.60 14.99 -15.89
N TYR A 4 9.36 14.63 -14.63
CA TYR A 4 8.02 14.49 -14.08
C TYR A 4 7.52 15.83 -13.59
N ASP A 5 6.31 16.21 -13.99
CA ASP A 5 5.60 17.32 -13.35
C ASP A 5 5.03 16.83 -12.01
N LEU A 6 5.75 17.15 -10.93
CA LEU A 6 5.36 16.79 -9.57
C LEU A 6 4.03 17.42 -9.14
N GLY A 7 3.72 18.62 -9.63
CA GLY A 7 2.46 19.29 -9.35
C GLY A 7 1.29 18.54 -9.95
N LEU A 8 1.43 18.12 -11.21
CA LEU A 8 0.43 17.31 -11.91
C LEU A 8 0.24 15.93 -11.26
N LEU A 9 1.33 15.25 -10.86
CA LEU A 9 1.25 13.96 -10.18
C LEU A 9 0.58 14.07 -8.80
N LEU A 10 0.92 15.09 -8.01
CA LEU A 10 0.30 15.33 -6.71
C LEU A 10 -1.19 15.70 -6.86
N GLY A 11 -1.54 16.48 -7.90
CA GLY A 11 -2.92 16.76 -8.26
C GLY A 11 -3.72 15.48 -8.50
N LYS A 12 -3.20 14.57 -9.32
CA LYS A 12 -3.84 13.26 -9.58
C LYS A 12 -4.09 12.45 -8.32
N ILE A 13 -3.13 12.39 -7.39
CA ILE A 13 -3.30 11.67 -6.11
C ILE A 13 -4.47 12.27 -5.32
N ARG A 14 -4.56 13.60 -5.25
CA ARG A 14 -5.61 14.30 -4.50
C ARG A 14 -6.99 14.17 -5.13
N ASP A 15 -7.05 14.09 -6.46
CA ASP A 15 -8.29 13.91 -7.22
C ASP A 15 -8.80 12.46 -7.12
N GLU A 16 -7.93 11.48 -7.31
CA GLU A 16 -8.29 10.05 -7.30
C GLU A 16 -8.44 9.48 -5.88
N LYS A 17 -7.77 10.07 -4.89
CA LYS A 17 -7.71 9.62 -3.48
C LYS A 17 -7.47 8.11 -3.35
N PRO A 18 -6.43 7.57 -3.98
CA PRO A 18 -6.25 6.13 -4.12
C PRO A 18 -6.17 5.45 -2.75
N LEU A 19 -6.83 4.30 -2.62
CA LEU A 19 -6.66 3.41 -1.48
C LEU A 19 -5.34 2.64 -1.65
N VAL A 20 -4.42 2.79 -0.69
CA VAL A 20 -3.09 2.17 -0.71
C VAL A 20 -2.98 1.18 0.45
N HIS A 21 -2.85 -0.10 0.10
CA HIS A 21 -2.65 -1.18 1.07
C HIS A 21 -1.19 -1.22 1.50
N ASN A 22 -0.92 -1.06 2.80
CA ASN A 22 0.43 -1.15 3.33
C ASN A 22 0.53 -2.37 4.25
N ILE A 23 1.38 -3.32 3.88
CA ILE A 23 1.90 -4.35 4.78
C ILE A 23 3.30 -3.88 5.17
N THR A 24 3.37 -3.06 6.22
CA THR A 24 4.57 -2.32 6.63
C THR A 24 4.94 -2.55 8.09
N ASN A 25 6.20 -2.31 8.43
CA ASN A 25 6.75 -2.50 9.77
C ASN A 25 6.10 -1.59 10.84
N TYR A 26 6.16 -2.03 12.09
CA TYR A 26 5.56 -1.32 13.24
C TYR A 26 6.16 0.07 13.47
N VAL A 27 7.44 0.28 13.14
CA VAL A 27 8.16 1.52 13.41
C VAL A 27 7.62 2.67 12.55
N VAL A 28 7.26 2.39 11.30
CA VAL A 28 6.84 3.44 10.34
C VAL A 28 5.34 3.44 10.05
N MET A 29 4.57 2.47 10.56
CA MET A 29 3.14 2.30 10.22
C MET A 29 2.34 3.61 10.32
N ASN A 30 2.45 4.33 11.45
CA ASN A 30 1.74 5.59 11.64
C ASN A 30 2.26 6.72 10.73
N PHE A 31 3.59 6.80 10.57
CA PHE A 31 4.20 7.82 9.73
C PHE A 31 3.83 7.65 8.25
N THR A 32 3.86 6.42 7.74
CA THR A 32 3.42 6.09 6.37
C THR A 32 1.93 6.40 6.18
N ALA A 33 1.08 6.07 7.16
CA ALA A 33 -0.35 6.42 7.12
C ALA A 33 -0.56 7.93 6.97
N ASN A 34 0.05 8.71 7.86
CA ASN A 34 -0.09 10.16 7.88
C ASN A 34 0.54 10.82 6.65
N SER A 35 1.62 10.27 6.11
CA SER A 35 2.23 10.75 4.87
C SER A 35 1.27 10.57 3.69
N LEU A 36 0.64 9.40 3.55
CA LEU A 36 -0.36 9.15 2.51
C LEU A 36 -1.57 10.08 2.65
N LEU A 37 -2.09 10.25 3.88
CA LEU A 37 -3.18 11.17 4.17
C LEU A 37 -2.82 12.63 3.82
N ALA A 38 -1.63 13.09 4.19
CA ALA A 38 -1.14 14.44 3.87
C ALA A 38 -0.99 14.68 2.36
N MET A 39 -0.66 13.63 1.60
CA MET A 39 -0.61 13.66 0.13
C MET A 39 -2.00 13.62 -0.52
N GLY A 40 -3.06 13.25 0.20
CA GLY A 40 -4.43 13.14 -0.30
C GLY A 40 -4.88 11.72 -0.66
N ALA A 41 -4.05 10.70 -0.40
CA ALA A 41 -4.39 9.30 -0.56
C ALA A 41 -5.09 8.73 0.69
N SER A 42 -5.63 7.52 0.57
CA SER A 42 -6.25 6.79 1.68
C SER A 42 -5.39 5.57 2.06
N PRO A 43 -4.80 5.50 3.25
CA PRO A 43 -4.05 4.32 3.68
C PRO A 43 -4.94 3.21 4.27
N VAL A 44 -4.59 1.94 4.05
CA VAL A 44 -5.13 0.79 4.80
C VAL A 44 -4.02 -0.17 5.25
N MET A 45 -4.03 -0.53 6.54
CA MET A 45 -2.96 -1.31 7.20
C MET A 45 -3.44 -2.69 7.61
N ALA A 46 -3.87 -3.50 6.64
CA ALA A 46 -4.36 -4.86 6.88
C ALA A 46 -3.26 -5.90 6.58
N HIS A 47 -3.12 -6.92 7.42
CA HIS A 47 -2.13 -7.99 7.19
C HIS A 47 -2.58 -9.35 7.75
N ALA A 48 -3.86 -9.48 8.12
CA ALA A 48 -4.39 -10.74 8.59
C ALA A 48 -4.55 -11.69 7.40
N ILE A 49 -3.96 -12.89 7.54
CA ILE A 49 -3.82 -13.88 6.46
C ILE A 49 -5.17 -14.24 5.82
N ASN A 50 -6.24 -14.25 6.62
CA ASN A 50 -7.59 -14.63 6.20
C ASN A 50 -8.33 -13.58 5.35
N GLU A 51 -7.87 -12.33 5.32
CA GLU A 51 -8.53 -11.22 4.60
C GLU A 51 -7.58 -10.50 3.63
N VAL A 52 -6.28 -10.79 3.67
CA VAL A 52 -5.27 -9.99 2.96
C VAL A 52 -5.45 -10.03 1.44
N GLU A 53 -5.85 -11.17 0.87
CA GLU A 53 -6.11 -11.29 -0.57
C GLU A 53 -7.35 -10.52 -0.98
N GLU A 54 -8.41 -10.54 -0.16
CA GLU A 54 -9.63 -9.76 -0.37
C GLU A 54 -9.34 -8.26 -0.31
N MET A 55 -8.55 -7.81 0.67
CA MET A 55 -8.13 -6.41 0.78
C MET A 55 -7.41 -5.93 -0.49
N VAL A 56 -6.55 -6.75 -1.07
CA VAL A 56 -5.83 -6.40 -2.31
C VAL A 56 -6.80 -6.17 -3.48
N THR A 57 -7.98 -6.78 -3.51
CA THR A 57 -8.97 -6.55 -4.58
C THR A 57 -9.60 -5.14 -4.55
N LEU A 58 -9.48 -4.43 -3.42
CA LEU A 58 -10.12 -3.13 -3.20
C LEU A 58 -9.18 -1.94 -3.42
N VAL A 59 -7.87 -2.18 -3.53
CA VAL A 59 -6.86 -1.12 -3.49
C VAL A 59 -6.33 -0.76 -4.88
N ARG A 60 -5.71 0.42 -4.98
CA ARG A 60 -5.03 0.90 -6.19
C ARG A 60 -3.54 0.59 -6.23
N ALA A 61 -2.96 0.27 -5.07
CA ALA A 61 -1.56 -0.10 -4.93
C ALA A 61 -1.35 -0.93 -3.66
N LEU A 62 -0.38 -1.84 -3.72
CA LEU A 62 0.13 -2.59 -2.57
C LEU A 62 1.57 -2.16 -2.28
N VAL A 63 1.84 -1.83 -1.02
CA VAL A 63 3.18 -1.51 -0.50
C VAL A 63 3.60 -2.61 0.47
N ILE A 64 4.70 -3.28 0.15
CA ILE A 64 5.33 -4.27 1.03
C ILE A 64 6.62 -3.68 1.58
N ASN A 65 6.72 -3.56 2.90
CA ASN A 65 7.93 -3.14 3.59
C ASN A 65 8.38 -4.22 4.57
N ILE A 66 9.59 -4.74 4.34
CA ILE A 66 10.17 -5.89 5.04
C ILE A 66 11.03 -5.52 6.26
N GLY A 67 10.87 -4.32 6.81
CA GLY A 67 11.76 -3.78 7.85
C GLY A 67 11.74 -4.53 9.20
N THR A 68 10.60 -5.15 9.57
CA THR A 68 10.47 -5.92 10.83
C THR A 68 9.64 -7.19 10.60
N LEU A 69 10.17 -8.13 9.80
CA LEU A 69 9.44 -9.34 9.42
C LEU A 69 9.13 -10.27 10.60
N SER A 70 8.03 -11.00 10.45
CA SER A 70 7.67 -12.19 11.22
C SER A 70 7.04 -13.23 10.30
N ASN A 71 7.02 -14.51 10.67
CA ASN A 71 6.47 -15.56 9.81
C ASN A 71 5.01 -15.29 9.35
N PRO A 72 4.08 -14.86 10.22
CA PRO A 72 2.71 -14.54 9.79
C PRO A 72 2.67 -13.40 8.76
N TRP A 73 3.53 -12.39 8.93
CA TRP A 73 3.62 -11.26 8.02
C TRP A 73 4.20 -11.65 6.67
N ILE A 74 5.23 -12.50 6.65
CA ILE A 74 5.80 -13.04 5.41
C ILE A 74 4.70 -13.80 4.63
N THR A 75 3.92 -14.64 5.30
CA THR A 75 2.79 -15.34 4.66
C THR A 75 1.78 -14.37 4.07
N ALA A 76 1.36 -13.35 4.83
CA ALA A 76 0.42 -12.34 4.36
C ALA A 76 0.97 -11.53 3.16
N MET A 77 2.24 -11.12 3.21
CA MET A 77 2.91 -10.41 2.11
C MET A 77 2.97 -11.24 0.84
N LEU A 78 3.26 -12.54 0.94
CA LEU A 78 3.31 -13.44 -0.22
C LEU A 78 1.92 -13.64 -0.85
N LEU A 79 0.88 -13.81 -0.03
CA LEU A 79 -0.50 -13.91 -0.51
C LEU A 79 -0.93 -12.61 -1.20
N ALA A 80 -0.73 -11.48 -0.53
CA ALA A 80 -1.06 -10.16 -1.07
C ALA A 80 -0.34 -9.87 -2.39
N GLY A 81 0.97 -10.12 -2.44
CA GLY A 81 1.79 -9.86 -3.63
C GLY A 81 1.42 -10.75 -4.81
N LYS A 82 1.11 -12.04 -4.58
CA LYS A 82 0.57 -12.92 -5.62
C LYS A 82 -0.75 -12.40 -6.15
N LYS A 83 -1.66 -12.00 -5.25
CA LYS A 83 -2.97 -11.48 -5.65
C LYS A 83 -2.86 -10.17 -6.42
N ALA A 84 -1.96 -9.27 -6.01
CA ALA A 84 -1.70 -8.02 -6.71
C ALA A 84 -1.21 -8.26 -8.15
N ASN A 85 -0.27 -9.21 -8.32
CA ASN A 85 0.22 -9.61 -9.66
C ASN A 85 -0.89 -10.17 -10.55
N GLU A 86 -1.83 -10.96 -10.02
CA GLU A 86 -2.99 -11.45 -10.79
C GLU A 86 -3.90 -10.32 -11.27
N LEU A 87 -4.03 -9.26 -10.49
CA LEU A 87 -4.91 -8.12 -10.75
C LEU A 87 -4.23 -6.98 -11.53
N GLY A 88 -2.91 -7.02 -11.70
CA GLY A 88 -2.13 -5.95 -12.33
C GLY A 88 -2.05 -4.68 -11.47
N ILE A 89 -2.05 -4.86 -10.14
CA ILE A 89 -1.89 -3.80 -9.14
C ILE A 89 -0.41 -3.65 -8.75
#